data_AF-W6YHV3-F1
#
_entry.id   AF-W6YHV3-F1
#
_cell.length_a   1.000
_cell.length_b   1.000
_cell.length_c   1.000
_cell.angle_alpha   90.00
_cell.angle_beta   90.00
_cell.angle_gamma   90.00
#
_symmetry.space_group_name_H-M   'P 1'
#
loop_
_entity.id
_entity.type
_entity.pdbx_description
1 polymer ?
#
loop_
_entity_poly.entity_id
_entity_poly.type
_entity_poly.pdbx_seq_one_letter_code
_entity_poly.pdbx_strand_id
1 'polypeptide(L)'
;MADIPNIFAQPSIAALPPPTIRQLGSSQVLIGPSSIVKELIDNALDARAKSIFVDISANTLDSIQVKDDGHGIPSDDRSLVCRRYCTSKIRDLNDLRELGGKWLGFRGEALASMAEMSSAFSVTTRVEGDPVAVKLKYSRDGELESVAHDSHPVGTTVKVMGFLEHIPVRKQMAIKDAAKCLGKIRRVMQAYALARPSARFRLRVLKAKNGNGDFSYAPKAHATVGDAVLKIFGRDCAAQCSFTTVEADGFEIRAFLPKPTAVGSKISGHCSFVAVDARPVSSNRGTIKQMVHACKQRLGKANPSLAGVRDPFFCINIICPPGSYDPNIEPTKDDVMFEDSNIVLRVWEELLDSLYTEAVVNLDEPDDVVDQNPNEAIFESHNTSDQNEASVPAPQPRWRHSMYGIDEEDLEFLQDDRTPIIDEEEGRHAAEVSNPWTITRMNAAIKPRAPANNVQLLSPVKSTGNVDSSSSPSRVPATPNRVVSAEPLTPQTSSKANTVQSLLDDELERSIQRLPPPSSVAGSISDWVLDRLGGQAID
;
A
#
# COMPACT_ATOMS: atom_id res chain seq x y z
N MET A 1 32.74 -33.09 -10.94
CA MET A 1 32.73 -32.31 -9.68
C MET A 1 31.39 -31.60 -9.64
N ALA A 2 30.50 -32.04 -8.75
CA ALA A 2 29.16 -31.50 -8.65
C ALA A 2 29.22 -30.17 -7.89
N ASP A 3 28.78 -29.10 -8.52
CA ASP A 3 28.54 -27.82 -7.89
C ASP A 3 27.47 -28.01 -6.80
N ILE A 4 27.91 -27.95 -5.55
CA ILE A 4 27.02 -27.85 -4.40
C ILE A 4 26.38 -26.45 -4.52
N PRO A 5 25.05 -26.33 -4.71
CA PRO A 5 24.43 -25.01 -4.71
C PRO A 5 24.66 -24.42 -3.32
N ASN A 6 25.42 -23.32 -3.27
CA ASN A 6 25.63 -22.55 -2.07
C ASN A 6 24.23 -22.15 -1.55
N ILE A 7 23.78 -22.83 -0.50
CA ILE A 7 22.58 -22.48 0.25
C ILE A 7 22.92 -21.11 0.81
N PHE A 8 22.53 -20.03 0.12
CA PHE A 8 22.64 -18.68 0.65
C PHE A 8 21.93 -18.68 2.00
N ALA A 9 22.71 -18.80 3.08
CA ALA A 9 22.24 -18.64 4.42
C ALA A 9 21.60 -17.26 4.45
N GLN A 10 20.28 -17.22 4.66
CA GLN A 10 19.58 -15.96 4.77
C GLN A 10 20.22 -15.15 5.89
N PRO A 11 20.57 -13.87 5.68
CA PRO A 11 21.17 -13.08 6.72
C PRO A 11 20.22 -13.02 7.93
N SER A 12 20.75 -13.15 9.14
CA SER A 12 19.97 -12.97 10.36
C SER A 12 19.38 -11.55 10.44
N ILE A 13 18.31 -11.36 11.20
CA ILE A 13 17.81 -10.01 11.48
C ILE A 13 18.85 -9.29 12.36
N ALA A 14 19.26 -8.09 11.96
CA ALA A 14 20.09 -7.23 12.81
C ALA A 14 19.73 -5.75 12.66
N ALA A 15 20.12 -4.96 13.66
CA ALA A 15 19.96 -3.52 13.64
C ALA A 15 20.81 -2.87 12.55
N LEU A 16 20.23 -1.89 11.87
CA LEU A 16 20.93 -1.09 10.88
C LEU A 16 21.83 -0.03 11.54
N PRO A 17 23.01 0.25 10.95
CA PRO A 17 23.85 1.35 11.40
C PRO A 17 23.11 2.70 11.30
N PRO A 18 23.35 3.65 12.24
CA PRO A 18 22.74 4.98 12.20
C PRO A 18 22.87 5.75 10.87
N PRO A 19 24.01 5.70 10.14
CA PRO A 19 24.11 6.33 8.83
C PRO A 19 23.11 5.76 7.81
N THR A 20 22.90 4.44 7.82
CA THR A 20 21.96 3.76 6.95
C THR A 20 20.53 4.17 7.27
N ILE A 21 20.17 4.21 8.56
CA ILE A 21 18.85 4.66 9.01
C ILE A 21 18.55 6.08 8.50
N ARG A 22 19.51 7.01 8.64
CA ARG A 22 19.35 8.39 8.14
C ARG A 22 19.11 8.43 6.62
N GLN A 23 19.74 7.55 5.85
CA GLN A 23 19.54 7.50 4.39
C GLN A 23 18.19 6.90 3.98
N LEU A 24 17.67 5.93 4.76
CA LEU A 24 16.32 5.38 4.52
C LEU A 24 15.23 6.47 4.66
N GLY A 25 15.55 7.59 5.30
CA GLY A 25 14.69 8.76 5.42
C GLY A 25 13.77 8.68 6.63
N SER A 26 12.58 9.28 6.52
CA SER A 26 11.61 9.30 7.62
C SER A 26 11.05 7.91 7.93
N SER A 27 10.69 7.71 9.20
CA SER A 27 10.05 6.49 9.68
C SER A 27 8.77 6.16 8.92
N GLN A 28 8.60 4.90 8.54
CA GLN A 28 7.39 4.42 7.88
C GLN A 28 6.30 4.12 8.92
N VAL A 29 5.37 5.07 9.10
CA VAL A 29 4.12 4.82 9.83
C VAL A 29 3.10 4.25 8.85
N LEU A 30 2.59 3.03 9.12
CA LEU A 30 1.55 2.43 8.30
C LEU A 30 0.21 3.13 8.55
N ILE A 31 -0.35 3.72 7.48
CA ILE A 31 -1.53 4.58 7.57
C ILE A 31 -2.84 3.81 7.35
N GLY A 32 -2.81 2.73 6.57
CA GLY A 32 -4.03 2.01 6.15
C GLY A 32 -3.92 0.48 6.12
N PRO A 33 -5.05 -0.24 6.17
CA PRO A 33 -5.08 -1.71 6.14
C PRO A 33 -4.54 -2.31 4.84
N SER A 34 -4.72 -1.63 3.70
CA SER A 34 -4.16 -2.08 2.41
C SER A 34 -2.63 -2.07 2.42
N SER A 35 -2.01 -1.06 3.04
CA SER A 35 -0.56 -0.98 3.19
C SER A 35 -0.05 -2.10 4.11
N ILE A 36 -0.78 -2.45 5.18
CA ILE A 36 -0.44 -3.62 6.01
C ILE A 36 -0.39 -4.89 5.17
N VAL A 37 -1.45 -5.15 4.40
CA VAL A 37 -1.53 -6.36 3.59
C VAL A 37 -0.41 -6.38 2.54
N LYS A 38 -0.10 -5.23 1.91
CA LYS A 38 1.03 -5.12 0.97
C LYS A 38 2.36 -5.45 1.64
N GLU A 39 2.67 -4.85 2.78
CA GLU A 39 3.90 -5.12 3.54
C GLU A 39 4.04 -6.58 3.96
N LEU A 40 2.94 -7.24 4.35
CA LEU A 40 2.95 -8.65 4.71
C LEU A 40 3.12 -9.57 3.48
N ILE A 41 2.56 -9.20 2.33
CA ILE A 41 2.80 -9.89 1.06
C ILE A 41 4.27 -9.73 0.64
N ASP A 42 4.83 -8.52 0.75
CA ASP A 42 6.24 -8.24 0.47
C ASP A 42 7.15 -9.13 1.32
N ASN A 43 6.92 -9.16 2.63
CA ASN A 43 7.69 -9.99 3.56
C ASN A 43 7.58 -11.49 3.24
N ALA A 44 6.40 -11.96 2.86
CA ALA A 44 6.20 -13.36 2.47
C ALA A 44 6.98 -13.71 1.19
N LEU A 45 6.95 -12.82 0.19
CA LEU A 45 7.69 -12.99 -1.06
C LEU A 45 9.20 -12.92 -0.85
N ASP A 46 9.68 -11.99 -0.02
CA ASP A 46 11.09 -11.92 0.41
C ASP A 46 11.50 -13.20 1.16
N ALA A 47 10.59 -13.81 1.92
CA ALA A 47 10.77 -15.12 2.55
C ALA A 47 10.62 -16.32 1.60
N ARG A 48 10.57 -16.07 0.29
CA ARG A 48 10.46 -17.06 -0.80
C ARG A 48 9.17 -17.89 -0.77
N ALA A 49 8.08 -17.34 -0.23
CA ALA A 49 6.78 -17.99 -0.26
C ALA A 49 6.29 -18.24 -1.69
N LYS A 50 5.69 -19.40 -1.91
CA LYS A 50 5.00 -19.79 -3.15
C LYS A 50 3.49 -19.64 -3.02
N SER A 51 2.95 -19.62 -1.81
CA SER A 51 1.53 -19.50 -1.51
C SER A 51 1.30 -18.49 -0.41
N ILE A 52 0.47 -17.49 -0.69
CA ILE A 52 0.12 -16.42 0.24
C ILE A 52 -1.40 -16.36 0.38
N PHE A 53 -1.88 -16.37 1.61
CA PHE A 53 -3.28 -16.40 1.97
C PHE A 53 -3.59 -15.24 2.91
N VAL A 54 -4.55 -14.41 2.53
CA VAL A 54 -5.00 -13.23 3.26
C VAL A 54 -6.43 -13.46 3.73
N ASP A 55 -6.63 -13.53 5.03
CA ASP A 55 -7.95 -13.57 5.66
C ASP A 55 -8.17 -12.22 6.37
N ILE A 56 -9.18 -11.47 5.96
CA ILE A 56 -9.44 -10.10 6.45
C ILE A 56 -10.90 -9.92 6.84
N SER A 57 -11.19 -9.19 7.92
CA SER A 57 -12.56 -8.83 8.28
C SER A 57 -13.18 -7.88 7.25
N ALA A 58 -14.51 -7.94 7.07
CA ALA A 58 -15.22 -7.05 6.14
C ALA A 58 -15.02 -5.55 6.44
N ASN A 59 -14.78 -5.18 7.70
CA ASN A 59 -14.44 -3.80 8.08
C ASN A 59 -12.94 -3.47 7.98
N THR A 60 -12.11 -4.42 7.53
CA THR A 60 -10.65 -4.32 7.36
C THR A 60 -9.80 -4.07 8.61
N LEU A 61 -10.40 -3.93 9.80
CA LEU A 61 -9.70 -3.53 11.03
C LEU A 61 -9.71 -4.59 12.14
N ASP A 62 -10.82 -5.33 12.30
CA ASP A 62 -10.98 -6.28 13.41
C ASP A 62 -9.92 -7.38 13.37
N SER A 63 -9.64 -7.92 12.19
CA SER A 63 -8.67 -8.99 11.97
C SER A 63 -8.09 -8.90 10.57
N ILE A 64 -6.77 -8.80 10.48
CA ILE A 64 -5.99 -8.99 9.25
C ILE A 64 -5.02 -10.13 9.53
N GLN A 65 -5.09 -11.20 8.74
CA GLN A 65 -4.21 -12.35 8.85
C GLN A 65 -3.59 -12.64 7.50
N VAL A 66 -2.26 -12.72 7.45
CA VAL A 66 -1.51 -13.13 6.26
C VAL A 66 -0.71 -14.36 6.60
N LYS A 67 -0.91 -15.43 5.85
CA LYS A 67 -0.25 -16.73 5.98
C LYS A 67 0.53 -17.04 4.72
N ASP A 68 1.76 -17.47 4.90
CA ASP A 68 2.67 -17.89 3.85
C ASP A 68 3.28 -19.27 4.12
N ASP A 69 3.88 -19.83 3.06
CA ASP A 69 4.70 -21.05 3.07
C ASP A 69 6.18 -20.74 2.82
N GLY A 70 6.64 -19.56 3.26
CA GLY A 70 8.04 -19.14 3.17
C GLY A 70 8.96 -19.91 4.14
N HIS A 71 10.19 -19.43 4.31
CA HIS A 71 11.18 -20.14 5.13
C HIS A 71 10.96 -20.07 6.66
N GLY A 72 10.02 -19.26 7.15
CA GLY A 72 9.78 -19.06 8.59
C GLY A 72 10.79 -18.13 9.27
N ILE A 73 10.67 -17.93 10.58
CA ILE A 73 11.57 -17.05 11.36
C ILE A 73 12.40 -17.88 12.35
N PRO A 74 13.73 -17.93 12.19
CA PRO A 74 14.65 -18.63 13.10
C PRO A 74 14.55 -18.16 14.54
N SER A 75 14.88 -19.03 15.50
CA SER A 75 14.76 -18.71 16.93
C SER A 75 15.53 -17.47 17.35
N ASP A 76 16.74 -17.30 16.82
CA ASP A 76 17.65 -16.20 17.16
C ASP A 76 17.12 -14.84 16.71
N ASP A 77 16.29 -14.81 15.66
CA ASP A 77 15.74 -13.59 15.08
C ASP A 77 14.44 -13.11 15.77
N ARG A 78 13.76 -13.99 16.52
CA ARG A 78 12.40 -13.75 17.05
C ARG A 78 12.31 -12.52 17.94
N SER A 79 13.35 -12.22 18.71
CA SER A 79 13.39 -11.03 19.58
C SER A 79 13.53 -9.71 18.82
N LEU A 80 13.95 -9.76 17.54
CA LEU A 80 14.26 -8.60 16.71
C LEU A 80 13.18 -8.30 15.65
N VAL A 81 12.24 -9.22 15.42
CA VAL A 81 11.20 -9.12 14.36
C VAL A 81 10.40 -7.82 14.42
N CYS A 82 10.02 -7.38 15.62
CA CYS A 82 9.24 -6.16 15.84
C CYS A 82 10.10 -5.00 16.37
N ARG A 83 11.43 -5.09 16.29
CA ARG A 83 12.31 -3.98 16.61
C ARG A 83 12.44 -3.06 15.40
N ARG A 84 12.34 -1.76 15.62
CA ARG A 84 12.54 -0.76 14.56
C ARG A 84 13.97 -0.86 14.03
N TYR A 85 14.11 -0.60 12.73
CA TYR A 85 15.39 -0.59 12.01
C TYR A 85 16.16 -1.91 12.10
N CYS A 86 15.47 -3.02 12.36
CA CYS A 86 16.04 -4.35 12.37
C CYS A 86 15.58 -5.12 11.14
N THR A 87 16.53 -5.62 10.34
CA THR A 87 16.22 -6.28 9.07
C THR A 87 17.25 -7.34 8.71
N SER A 88 16.84 -8.31 7.90
CA SER A 88 17.68 -9.36 7.30
C SER A 88 18.10 -9.04 5.85
N LYS A 89 17.63 -7.94 5.28
CA LYS A 89 17.67 -7.70 3.82
C LYS A 89 18.87 -6.85 3.39
N ILE A 90 19.28 -5.93 4.25
CA ILE A 90 20.44 -5.05 4.06
C ILE A 90 21.19 -4.92 5.39
N ARG A 91 22.49 -4.66 5.35
CA ARG A 91 23.35 -4.39 6.51
C ARG A 91 23.85 -2.97 6.55
N ASP A 92 24.05 -2.35 5.39
CA ASP A 92 24.61 -1.01 5.29
C ASP A 92 24.07 -0.22 4.08
N LEU A 93 24.68 0.93 3.83
CA LEU A 93 24.32 1.82 2.73
C LEU A 93 24.70 1.26 1.35
N ASN A 94 25.75 0.45 1.27
CA ASN A 94 26.17 -0.16 0.00
C ASN A 94 25.16 -1.23 -0.41
N ASP A 95 24.70 -2.03 0.55
CA ASP A 95 23.62 -3.00 0.32
C ASP A 95 22.34 -2.33 -0.18
N LEU A 96 22.01 -1.12 0.27
CA LEU A 96 20.84 -0.39 -0.24
C LEU A 96 20.96 -0.12 -1.75
N ARG A 97 22.15 0.23 -2.23
CA ARG A 97 22.42 0.52 -3.65
C ARG A 97 22.43 -0.75 -4.50
N GLU A 98 23.07 -1.82 -4.01
CA GLU A 98 23.31 -3.03 -4.79
C GLU A 98 22.18 -4.07 -4.67
N LEU A 99 21.53 -4.13 -3.51
CA LEU A 99 20.54 -5.14 -3.15
C LEU A 99 19.14 -4.56 -2.93
N GLY A 100 18.99 -3.23 -2.84
CA GLY A 100 17.69 -2.60 -2.59
C GLY A 100 16.61 -3.02 -3.58
N GLY A 101 16.96 -3.17 -4.86
CA GLY A 101 16.05 -3.66 -5.91
C GLY A 101 15.67 -5.14 -5.78
N LYS A 102 16.51 -5.96 -5.14
CA LYS A 102 16.28 -7.41 -4.98
C LYS A 102 15.23 -7.75 -3.94
N TRP A 103 15.03 -6.85 -2.97
CA TRP A 103 14.09 -7.03 -1.86
C TRP A 103 12.88 -6.14 -2.02
N LEU A 104 11.71 -6.61 -1.58
CA LEU A 104 10.49 -5.80 -1.58
C LEU A 104 10.46 -4.85 -0.36
N GLY A 105 10.98 -5.30 0.79
CA GLY A 105 11.11 -4.47 1.99
C GLY A 105 12.47 -4.56 2.68
N PHE A 106 13.09 -3.41 2.99
CA PHE A 106 14.41 -3.36 3.63
C PHE A 106 14.49 -2.45 4.87
N ARG A 107 13.45 -1.65 5.17
CA ARG A 107 13.48 -0.64 6.25
C ARG A 107 13.47 -1.19 7.68
N GLY A 108 12.87 -2.36 7.89
CA GLY A 108 12.78 -2.98 9.23
C GLY A 108 11.80 -2.29 10.20
N GLU A 109 10.75 -1.66 9.69
CA GLU A 109 9.79 -0.89 10.51
C GLU A 109 8.36 -1.44 10.48
N ALA A 110 7.97 -2.13 9.40
CA ALA A 110 6.56 -2.46 9.13
C ALA A 110 5.90 -3.25 10.26
N LEU A 111 6.54 -4.30 10.76
CA LEU A 111 5.98 -5.14 11.83
C LEU A 111 5.95 -4.43 13.19
N ALA A 112 6.91 -3.55 13.47
CA ALA A 112 6.91 -2.70 14.65
C ALA A 112 5.72 -1.73 14.62
N SER A 113 5.50 -1.05 13.47
CA SER A 113 4.37 -0.15 13.25
C SER A 113 3.02 -0.88 13.36
N MET A 114 2.92 -2.14 12.92
CA MET A 114 1.71 -2.95 13.11
C MET A 114 1.45 -3.27 14.59
N ALA A 115 2.48 -3.68 15.34
CA ALA A 115 2.34 -3.98 16.76
C ALA A 115 1.91 -2.75 17.56
N GLU A 116 2.45 -1.56 17.25
CA GLU A 116 2.15 -0.31 17.94
C GLU A 116 0.69 0.15 17.73
N MET A 117 0.18 -0.01 16.52
CA MET A 117 -1.12 0.52 16.08
C MET A 117 -2.31 -0.44 16.32
N SER A 118 -2.03 -1.66 16.79
CA SER A 118 -3.03 -2.71 16.97
C SER A 118 -3.30 -3.04 18.43
N SER A 119 -4.51 -3.52 18.71
CA SER A 119 -4.86 -3.97 20.06
C SER A 119 -4.18 -5.29 20.44
N ALA A 120 -3.90 -6.15 19.46
CA ALA A 120 -3.06 -7.33 19.63
C ALA A 120 -2.34 -7.69 18.33
N PHE A 121 -1.08 -8.10 18.46
CA PHE A 121 -0.24 -8.54 17.36
C PHE A 121 0.44 -9.87 17.69
N SER A 122 0.40 -10.81 16.76
CA SER A 122 1.06 -12.11 16.94
C SER A 122 1.60 -12.67 15.63
N VAL A 123 2.69 -13.43 15.74
CA VAL A 123 3.33 -14.14 14.64
C VAL A 123 3.43 -15.60 15.01
N THR A 124 2.83 -16.48 14.22
CA THR A 124 3.04 -17.93 14.31
C THR A 124 4.00 -18.34 13.21
N THR A 125 5.07 -19.06 13.54
CA THR A 125 6.09 -19.43 12.55
C THR A 125 6.70 -20.79 12.85
N ARG A 126 7.14 -21.47 11.80
CA ARG A 126 7.95 -22.70 11.89
C ARG A 126 8.99 -22.70 10.79
N VAL A 127 10.24 -22.98 11.15
CA VAL A 127 11.33 -23.17 10.19
C VAL A 127 11.42 -24.65 9.80
N GLU A 128 11.97 -24.94 8.63
CA GLU A 128 12.30 -26.30 8.25
C GLU A 128 13.30 -26.92 9.27
N GLY A 129 13.06 -28.17 9.66
CA GLY A 129 13.83 -28.83 10.72
C GLY A 129 13.28 -28.64 12.14
N ASP A 130 12.51 -27.57 12.41
CA ASP A 130 11.87 -27.40 13.72
C ASP A 130 10.74 -28.43 13.93
N PRO A 131 10.68 -29.11 15.08
CA PRO A 131 9.69 -30.16 15.34
C PRO A 131 8.26 -29.61 15.56
N VAL A 132 8.15 -28.36 16.00
CA VAL A 132 6.87 -27.72 16.35
C VAL A 132 6.93 -26.23 15.99
N ALA A 133 5.77 -25.65 15.65
CA ALA A 133 5.69 -24.22 15.44
C ALA A 133 5.67 -23.48 16.78
N VAL A 134 5.98 -22.19 16.72
CA VAL A 134 5.81 -21.29 17.86
C VAL A 134 4.90 -20.13 17.51
N LYS A 135 4.13 -19.69 18.49
CA LYS A 135 3.35 -18.47 18.47
C LYS A 135 4.03 -17.44 19.35
N LEU A 136 4.34 -16.31 18.73
CA LEU A 136 5.03 -15.17 19.31
C LEU A 136 4.00 -14.05 19.48
N LYS A 137 3.89 -13.50 20.68
CA LYS A 137 3.12 -12.27 20.93
C LYS A 137 4.07 -11.14 21.21
N TYR A 138 3.83 -10.01 20.57
CA TYR A 138 4.63 -8.81 20.76
C TYR A 138 3.81 -7.71 21.42
N SER A 139 4.45 -6.96 22.29
CA SER A 139 3.90 -5.75 22.88
C SER A 139 3.83 -4.62 21.85
N ARG A 140 3.14 -3.53 22.21
CA ARG A 140 3.10 -2.32 21.38
C ARG A 140 4.47 -1.66 21.22
N ASP A 141 5.40 -1.89 22.14
CA ASP A 141 6.78 -1.40 22.08
C ASP A 141 7.69 -2.29 21.22
N GLY A 142 7.14 -3.36 20.62
CA GLY A 142 7.89 -4.32 19.80
C GLY A 142 8.66 -5.38 20.61
N GLU A 143 8.46 -5.43 21.93
CA GLU A 143 9.07 -6.44 22.81
C GLU A 143 8.36 -7.79 22.65
N LEU A 144 9.13 -8.88 22.69
CA LEU A 144 8.57 -10.23 22.69
C LEU A 144 8.02 -10.57 24.08
N GLU A 145 6.69 -10.60 24.22
CA GLU A 145 6.03 -10.83 25.52
C GLU A 145 5.91 -12.31 25.86
N SER A 146 5.66 -13.16 24.86
CA SER A 146 5.50 -14.59 25.10
C SER A 146 5.80 -15.41 23.86
N VAL A 147 6.29 -16.63 24.13
CA VAL A 147 6.52 -17.70 23.16
C VAL A 147 5.73 -18.91 23.64
N ALA A 148 4.86 -19.45 22.80
CA ALA A 148 4.10 -20.66 23.09
C ALA A 148 4.20 -21.64 21.93
N HIS A 149 4.19 -22.94 22.19
CA HIS A 149 4.08 -23.94 21.13
C HIS A 149 2.72 -23.86 20.43
N ASP A 150 2.71 -24.05 19.12
CA ASP A 150 1.51 -24.03 18.28
C ASP A 150 1.64 -25.02 17.12
N SER A 151 0.57 -25.21 16.35
CA SER A 151 0.58 -26.01 15.13
C SER A 151 0.61 -25.10 13.89
N HIS A 152 1.67 -25.25 13.08
CA HIS A 152 1.79 -24.54 11.81
C HIS A 152 2.72 -25.33 10.86
N PRO A 153 2.44 -25.39 9.55
CA PRO A 153 3.43 -25.88 8.57
C PRO A 153 4.67 -24.97 8.54
N VAL A 154 5.69 -25.34 7.76
CA VAL A 154 6.81 -24.42 7.49
C VAL A 154 6.25 -23.13 6.87
N GLY A 155 6.75 -21.99 7.33
CA GLY A 155 6.28 -20.66 6.93
C GLY A 155 5.79 -19.84 8.10
N THR A 156 5.17 -18.71 7.79
CA THR A 156 4.76 -17.71 8.78
C THR A 156 3.29 -17.34 8.63
N THR A 157 2.65 -17.05 9.76
CA THR A 157 1.34 -16.40 9.83
C THR A 157 1.48 -15.16 10.70
N VAL A 158 1.24 -13.99 10.12
CA VAL A 158 1.13 -12.73 10.87
C VAL A 158 -0.34 -12.42 11.08
N LYS A 159 -0.72 -12.14 12.33
CA LYS A 159 -2.09 -11.79 12.72
C LYS A 159 -2.14 -10.47 13.47
N VAL A 160 -2.88 -9.54 12.90
CA VAL A 160 -3.10 -8.17 13.37
C VAL A 160 -4.56 -8.05 13.79
N MET A 161 -4.82 -7.68 15.05
CA MET A 161 -6.17 -7.53 15.60
C MET A 161 -6.41 -6.09 16.04
N GLY A 162 -7.61 -5.57 15.77
CA GLY A 162 -8.01 -4.22 16.15
C GLY A 162 -7.02 -3.14 15.68
N PHE A 163 -6.76 -3.08 14.38
CA PHE A 163 -5.90 -2.03 13.82
C PHE A 163 -6.55 -0.65 13.99
N LEU A 164 -5.75 0.36 14.34
CA LEU A 164 -6.19 1.73 14.67
C LEU A 164 -7.06 1.84 15.93
N GLU A 165 -7.09 0.83 16.81
CA GLU A 165 -7.91 0.85 18.03
C GLU A 165 -7.64 2.09 18.88
N HIS A 166 -6.38 2.52 18.94
CA HIS A 166 -5.93 3.65 19.77
C HIS A 166 -6.06 5.02 19.08
N ILE A 167 -6.55 5.08 17.83
CA ILE A 167 -6.73 6.32 17.07
C ILE A 167 -8.16 6.41 16.52
N PRO A 168 -9.16 6.80 17.34
CA PRO A 168 -10.58 6.68 17.02
C PRO A 168 -11.00 7.37 15.72
N VAL A 169 -10.44 8.55 15.43
CA VAL A 169 -10.76 9.31 14.21
C VAL A 169 -10.32 8.54 12.96
N ARG A 170 -9.09 8.03 12.94
CA ARG A 170 -8.57 7.22 11.82
C ARG A 170 -9.34 5.91 11.69
N LYS A 171 -9.68 5.26 12.81
CA LYS A 171 -10.53 4.07 12.83
C LYS A 171 -11.88 4.32 12.16
N GLN A 172 -12.56 5.42 12.51
CA GLN A 172 -13.86 5.78 11.91
C GLN A 172 -13.74 6.05 10.40
N MET A 173 -12.69 6.73 9.96
CA MET A 173 -12.45 6.94 8.52
C MET A 173 -12.18 5.61 7.80
N ALA A 174 -11.28 4.78 8.31
CA ALA A 174 -10.95 3.49 7.71
C ALA A 174 -12.15 2.53 7.64
N ILE A 175 -13.09 2.59 8.59
CA ILE A 175 -14.35 1.82 8.53
C ILE A 175 -15.22 2.28 7.35
N LYS A 176 -15.31 3.60 7.10
CA LYS A 176 -16.07 4.14 5.96
C LYS A 176 -15.45 3.73 4.63
N ASP A 177 -14.13 3.67 4.58
CA ASP A 177 -13.36 3.34 3.36
C ASP A 177 -13.11 1.83 3.16
N ALA A 178 -13.70 0.97 4.00
CA ALA A 178 -13.42 -0.48 4.01
C ALA A 178 -13.64 -1.15 2.63
N ALA A 179 -14.71 -0.79 1.91
CA ALA A 179 -14.97 -1.33 0.58
C ALA A 179 -13.90 -0.92 -0.45
N LYS A 180 -13.49 0.36 -0.44
CA LYS A 180 -12.40 0.87 -1.28
C LYS A 180 -11.07 0.19 -0.92
N CYS A 181 -10.80 0.01 0.36
CA CYS A 181 -9.62 -0.69 0.86
C CYS A 181 -9.56 -2.14 0.39
N LEU A 182 -10.66 -2.89 0.45
CA LEU A 182 -10.74 -4.25 -0.10
C LEU A 182 -10.50 -4.28 -1.61
N GLY A 183 -11.00 -3.28 -2.34
CA GLY A 183 -10.67 -3.06 -3.75
C GLY A 183 -9.18 -2.85 -4.00
N LYS A 184 -8.53 -1.97 -3.21
CA LYS A 184 -7.08 -1.73 -3.27
C LYS A 184 -6.28 -3.01 -2.98
N ILE A 185 -6.64 -3.77 -1.95
CA ILE A 185 -6.00 -5.05 -1.61
C ILE A 185 -6.10 -6.05 -2.76
N ARG A 186 -7.30 -6.21 -3.35
CA ARG A 186 -7.51 -7.08 -4.50
C ARG A 186 -6.62 -6.68 -5.67
N ARG A 187 -6.53 -5.38 -5.97
CA ARG A 187 -5.69 -4.84 -7.04
C ARG A 187 -4.20 -5.12 -6.81
N VAL A 188 -3.72 -4.96 -5.58
CA VAL A 188 -2.33 -5.31 -5.20
C VAL A 188 -2.06 -6.80 -5.43
N MET A 189 -2.99 -7.67 -5.00
CA MET A 189 -2.84 -9.13 -5.19
C MET A 189 -2.89 -9.54 -6.67
N GLN A 190 -3.72 -8.88 -7.48
CA GLN A 190 -3.74 -9.06 -8.94
C GLN A 190 -2.40 -8.62 -9.55
N ALA A 191 -1.87 -7.46 -9.16
CA ALA A 191 -0.58 -6.97 -9.65
C ALA A 191 0.56 -7.93 -9.33
N TYR A 192 0.62 -8.47 -8.11
CA TYR A 192 1.59 -9.49 -7.74
C TYR A 192 1.39 -10.81 -8.47
N ALA A 193 0.15 -11.24 -8.71
CA ALA A 193 -0.12 -12.46 -9.49
C ALA A 193 0.33 -12.32 -10.96
N LEU A 194 0.26 -11.12 -11.53
CA LEU A 194 0.77 -10.82 -12.87
C LEU A 194 2.29 -10.71 -12.90
N ALA A 195 2.89 -10.02 -11.92
CA ALA A 195 4.34 -9.86 -11.80
C ALA A 195 5.05 -11.18 -11.45
N ARG A 196 4.39 -12.06 -10.71
CA ARG A 196 4.90 -13.37 -10.25
C ARG A 196 3.87 -14.47 -10.53
N PRO A 197 3.68 -14.89 -11.81
CA PRO A 197 2.67 -15.88 -12.18
C PRO A 197 2.82 -17.25 -11.50
N SER A 198 3.99 -17.57 -10.94
CA SER A 198 4.20 -18.83 -10.23
C SER A 198 3.70 -18.81 -8.78
N ALA A 199 3.41 -17.64 -8.20
CA ALA A 199 2.95 -17.50 -6.82
C ALA A 199 1.43 -17.59 -6.70
N ARG A 200 0.94 -18.33 -5.71
CA ARG A 200 -0.47 -18.51 -5.39
C ARG A 200 -0.94 -17.43 -4.43
N PHE A 201 -2.11 -16.85 -4.72
CA PHE A 201 -2.72 -15.80 -3.88
C PHE A 201 -4.18 -16.16 -3.56
N ARG A 202 -4.61 -15.93 -2.32
CA ARG A 202 -6.03 -15.99 -1.93
C ARG A 202 -6.35 -14.85 -0.99
N LEU A 203 -7.41 -14.11 -1.27
CA LEU A 203 -8.08 -13.18 -0.36
C LEU A 203 -9.41 -13.77 0.06
N ARG A 204 -9.67 -13.80 1.36
CA ARG A 204 -10.96 -14.16 1.94
C ARG A 204 -11.45 -13.06 2.85
N VAL A 205 -12.64 -12.54 2.57
CA VAL A 205 -13.31 -11.54 3.41
C VAL A 205 -14.20 -12.25 4.42
N LEU A 206 -13.75 -12.28 5.68
CA LEU A 206 -14.45 -12.92 6.78
C LEU A 206 -15.78 -12.21 7.06
N LYS A 207 -16.82 -13.02 7.30
CA LYS A 207 -18.20 -12.57 7.58
C LYS A 207 -18.88 -11.83 6.42
N ALA A 208 -18.30 -11.83 5.21
CA ALA A 208 -18.99 -11.35 4.02
C ALA A 208 -20.12 -12.30 3.60
N LYS A 209 -21.24 -11.75 3.14
CA LYS A 209 -22.32 -12.55 2.53
C LYS A 209 -21.82 -13.09 1.17
N ASN A 210 -22.02 -14.38 0.91
CA ASN A 210 -21.75 -15.06 -0.37
C ASN A 210 -20.30 -14.93 -0.92
N GLY A 211 -19.28 -14.74 -0.06
CA GLY A 211 -17.89 -14.58 -0.53
C GLY A 211 -17.66 -13.28 -1.30
N ASN A 212 -18.54 -12.29 -1.14
CA ASN A 212 -18.39 -11.00 -1.81
C ASN A 212 -17.07 -10.35 -1.38
N GLY A 213 -16.23 -10.04 -2.36
CA GLY A 213 -14.93 -9.43 -2.18
C GLY A 213 -13.75 -10.41 -2.14
N ASP A 214 -13.99 -11.72 -2.11
CA ASP A 214 -12.94 -12.74 -2.19
C ASP A 214 -12.17 -12.67 -3.53
N PHE A 215 -10.94 -13.14 -3.51
CA PHE A 215 -10.10 -13.27 -4.69
C PHE A 215 -9.26 -14.54 -4.58
N SER A 216 -9.04 -15.24 -5.70
CA SER A 216 -8.24 -16.46 -5.70
C SER A 216 -7.49 -16.57 -7.02
N TYR A 217 -6.19 -16.73 -6.92
CA TYR A 217 -5.31 -17.08 -8.02
C TYR A 217 -4.57 -18.37 -7.67
N ALA A 218 -4.82 -19.42 -8.45
CA ALA A 218 -4.17 -20.72 -8.32
C ALA A 218 -3.34 -20.98 -9.58
N PRO A 219 -2.02 -20.80 -9.57
CA PRO A 219 -1.21 -21.08 -10.75
C PRO A 219 -1.12 -22.58 -11.02
N LYS A 220 -0.88 -22.94 -12.29
CA LYS A 220 -0.45 -24.28 -12.68
C LYS A 220 1.08 -24.34 -12.59
N ALA A 221 1.68 -25.54 -12.69
CA ALA A 221 3.13 -25.64 -12.84
C ALA A 221 3.60 -24.84 -14.06
N HIS A 222 4.67 -24.03 -13.90
CA HIS A 222 5.22 -23.15 -14.95
C HIS A 222 4.18 -22.21 -15.58
N ALA A 223 3.35 -21.56 -14.75
CA ALA A 223 2.36 -20.60 -15.22
C ALA A 223 3.00 -19.40 -15.93
N THR A 224 2.41 -19.00 -17.05
CA THR A 224 2.79 -17.81 -17.81
C THR A 224 1.96 -16.59 -17.39
N VAL A 225 2.37 -15.38 -17.79
CA VAL A 225 1.56 -14.17 -17.60
C VAL A 225 0.20 -14.32 -18.28
N GLY A 226 0.14 -14.89 -19.49
CA GLY A 226 -1.12 -15.16 -20.19
C GLY A 226 -2.05 -16.09 -19.41
N ASP A 227 -1.52 -17.11 -18.72
CA ASP A 227 -2.31 -17.97 -17.82
C ASP A 227 -2.84 -17.20 -16.61
N ALA A 228 -2.06 -16.25 -16.09
CA ALA A 228 -2.49 -15.38 -15.01
C ALA A 228 -3.64 -14.46 -15.44
N VAL A 229 -3.49 -13.82 -16.60
CA VAL A 229 -4.54 -12.97 -17.19
C VAL A 229 -5.82 -13.77 -17.44
N LEU A 230 -5.70 -14.96 -18.01
CA LEU A 230 -6.84 -15.85 -18.26
C LEU A 230 -7.62 -16.19 -16.98
N LYS A 231 -6.91 -16.42 -15.87
CA LYS A 231 -7.54 -16.77 -14.58
C LYS A 231 -8.13 -15.57 -13.84
N ILE A 232 -7.53 -14.39 -14.00
CA ILE A 232 -7.91 -13.19 -13.23
C ILE A 232 -8.97 -12.37 -13.98
N PHE A 233 -8.78 -12.15 -15.28
CA PHE A 233 -9.62 -11.29 -16.11
C PHE A 233 -10.47 -12.07 -17.13
N GLY A 234 -10.26 -13.38 -17.24
CA GLY A 234 -11.05 -14.25 -18.10
C GLY A 234 -10.54 -14.35 -19.54
N ARG A 235 -11.23 -15.18 -20.33
CA ARG A 235 -10.85 -15.52 -21.70
C ARG A 235 -10.95 -14.34 -22.65
N ASP A 236 -11.98 -13.51 -22.50
CA ASP A 236 -12.24 -12.39 -23.41
C ASP A 236 -11.08 -11.40 -23.43
N CYS A 237 -10.60 -10.97 -22.25
CA CYS A 237 -9.45 -10.08 -22.11
C CYS A 237 -8.15 -10.77 -22.57
N ALA A 238 -7.87 -12.00 -22.11
CA ALA A 238 -6.64 -12.72 -22.43
C ALA A 238 -6.44 -12.93 -23.94
N ALA A 239 -7.51 -13.21 -24.69
CA ALA A 239 -7.44 -13.44 -26.14
C ALA A 239 -7.11 -12.17 -26.94
N GLN A 240 -7.43 -10.98 -26.40
CA GLN A 240 -7.14 -9.70 -27.04
C GLN A 240 -5.66 -9.31 -26.94
N CYS A 241 -4.87 -9.97 -26.10
CA CYS A 241 -3.50 -9.57 -25.81
C CYS A 241 -2.48 -10.59 -26.33
N SER A 242 -1.23 -10.16 -26.47
CA SER A 242 -0.08 -10.98 -26.83
C SER A 242 1.13 -10.64 -25.97
N PHE A 243 1.95 -11.66 -25.69
CA PHE A 243 3.21 -11.49 -24.98
C PHE A 243 4.30 -11.04 -25.96
N THR A 244 5.07 -10.03 -25.56
CA THR A 244 6.22 -9.49 -26.31
C THR A 244 7.34 -9.18 -25.35
N THR A 245 8.58 -9.24 -25.83
CA THR A 245 9.76 -8.89 -25.04
C THR A 245 10.74 -8.13 -25.92
N VAL A 246 11.37 -7.11 -25.36
CA VAL A 246 12.52 -6.41 -25.95
C VAL A 246 13.64 -6.38 -24.93
N GLU A 247 14.87 -6.49 -25.40
CA GLU A 247 16.08 -6.35 -24.58
C GLU A 247 17.01 -5.36 -25.29
N ALA A 248 17.33 -4.26 -24.61
CA ALA A 248 18.20 -3.21 -25.11
C ALA A 248 18.83 -2.44 -23.95
N ASP A 249 20.08 -1.99 -24.12
CA ASP A 249 20.84 -1.23 -23.12
C ASP A 249 20.89 -1.88 -21.71
N GLY A 250 20.81 -3.21 -21.63
CA GLY A 250 20.79 -3.98 -20.38
C GLY A 250 19.43 -4.06 -19.69
N PHE A 251 18.41 -3.37 -20.20
CA PHE A 251 17.03 -3.49 -19.74
C PHE A 251 16.27 -4.54 -20.56
N GLU A 252 15.45 -5.34 -19.90
CA GLU A 252 14.51 -6.26 -20.56
C GLU A 252 13.08 -5.86 -20.19
N ILE A 253 12.26 -5.51 -21.18
CA ILE A 253 10.84 -5.22 -20.96
C ILE A 253 10.02 -6.41 -21.42
N ARG A 254 9.39 -7.10 -20.47
CA ARG A 254 8.42 -8.17 -20.73
C ARG A 254 7.01 -7.59 -20.65
N ALA A 255 6.27 -7.63 -21.76
CA ALA A 255 4.98 -6.99 -21.85
C ALA A 255 3.89 -7.95 -22.36
N PHE A 256 2.69 -7.83 -21.81
CA PHE A 256 1.49 -8.50 -22.28
C PHE A 256 0.47 -7.42 -22.65
N LEU A 257 0.40 -7.12 -23.95
CA LEU A 257 -0.26 -5.92 -24.49
C LEU A 257 -1.41 -6.29 -25.40
N PRO A 258 -2.45 -5.43 -25.54
CA PRO A 258 -3.50 -5.59 -26.54
C PRO A 258 -2.92 -5.68 -27.95
N LYS A 259 -3.43 -6.60 -28.76
CA LYS A 259 -3.12 -6.68 -30.18
C LYS A 259 -3.67 -5.45 -30.91
N PRO A 260 -3.09 -5.04 -32.05
CA PRO A 260 -3.67 -3.98 -32.89
C PRO A 260 -5.12 -4.27 -33.27
N THR A 261 -5.48 -5.54 -33.45
CA THR A 261 -6.83 -6.01 -33.79
C THR A 261 -7.74 -6.24 -32.57
N ALA A 262 -7.35 -5.76 -31.38
CA ALA A 262 -8.11 -5.97 -30.16
C ALA A 262 -9.48 -5.26 -30.20
N VAL A 263 -10.45 -5.81 -29.49
CA VAL A 263 -11.77 -5.21 -29.29
C VAL A 263 -11.79 -4.43 -27.98
N GLY A 264 -12.00 -3.12 -28.06
CA GLY A 264 -11.91 -2.20 -26.91
C GLY A 264 -12.79 -2.57 -25.72
N SER A 265 -14.03 -3.02 -25.95
CA SER A 265 -14.94 -3.42 -24.88
C SER A 265 -14.46 -4.61 -24.05
N LYS A 266 -13.60 -5.47 -24.61
CA LYS A 266 -13.06 -6.66 -23.94
C LYS A 266 -11.81 -6.39 -23.09
N ILE A 267 -11.21 -5.21 -23.25
CA ILE A 267 -10.02 -4.79 -22.50
C ILE A 267 -10.30 -3.58 -21.59
N SER A 268 -11.47 -2.95 -21.73
CA SER A 268 -11.89 -1.77 -20.97
C SER A 268 -12.13 -2.07 -19.49
N GLY A 269 -11.77 -1.14 -18.60
CA GLY A 269 -12.07 -1.20 -17.17
C GLY A 269 -11.23 -2.20 -16.35
N HIS A 270 -10.19 -2.78 -16.96
CA HIS A 270 -9.30 -3.75 -16.30
C HIS A 270 -8.00 -3.14 -15.76
N CYS A 271 -7.72 -1.87 -16.09
CA CYS A 271 -6.55 -1.11 -15.67
C CYS A 271 -5.20 -1.63 -16.22
N SER A 272 -4.21 -0.76 -16.15
CA SER A 272 -2.82 -1.06 -16.46
C SER A 272 -2.08 -1.56 -15.23
N PHE A 273 -1.20 -2.54 -15.41
CA PHE A 273 -0.34 -3.11 -14.37
C PHE A 273 1.11 -2.98 -14.80
N VAL A 274 1.93 -2.29 -14.00
CA VAL A 274 3.36 -2.15 -14.26
C VAL A 274 4.14 -2.63 -13.05
N ALA A 275 5.23 -3.34 -13.30
CA ALA A 275 6.16 -3.79 -12.29
C ALA A 275 7.61 -3.54 -12.74
N VAL A 276 8.49 -3.34 -11.76
CA VAL A 276 9.95 -3.22 -11.93
C VAL A 276 10.59 -4.31 -11.09
N ASP A 277 11.34 -5.23 -11.70
CA ASP A 277 11.89 -6.43 -11.05
C ASP A 277 10.85 -7.19 -10.20
N ALA A 278 9.65 -7.35 -10.77
CA ALA A 278 8.50 -7.98 -10.13
C ALA A 278 8.04 -7.30 -8.82
N ARG A 279 8.36 -6.02 -8.63
CA ARG A 279 7.72 -5.08 -7.69
C ARG A 279 6.63 -4.29 -8.42
N PRO A 280 5.34 -4.48 -8.08
CA PRO A 280 4.27 -3.63 -8.60
C PRO A 280 4.48 -2.15 -8.26
N VAL A 281 4.27 -1.28 -9.24
CA VAL A 281 4.38 0.18 -9.11
C VAL A 281 3.12 0.86 -9.61
N SER A 282 2.88 2.09 -9.17
CA SER A 282 1.74 2.89 -9.58
C SER A 282 1.85 3.30 -11.06
N SER A 283 0.74 3.17 -11.79
CA SER A 283 0.64 3.62 -13.18
C SER A 283 0.57 5.15 -13.34
N ASN A 284 0.50 5.88 -12.23
CA ASN A 284 0.20 7.31 -12.21
C ASN A 284 1.39 8.19 -11.79
N ARG A 285 2.59 7.61 -11.62
CA ARG A 285 3.77 8.32 -11.10
C ARG A 285 4.98 8.23 -12.04
N GLY A 286 5.82 9.27 -11.99
CA GLY A 286 7.14 9.31 -12.60
C GLY A 286 7.22 8.84 -14.07
N THR A 287 8.26 8.09 -14.37
CA THR A 287 8.51 7.47 -15.69
C THR A 287 7.41 6.46 -16.07
N ILE A 288 6.83 5.77 -15.09
CA ILE A 288 5.80 4.76 -15.31
C ILE A 288 4.53 5.39 -15.92
N LYS A 289 4.13 6.59 -15.45
CA LYS A 289 3.03 7.36 -16.03
C LYS A 289 3.27 7.66 -17.51
N GLN A 290 4.50 8.02 -17.88
CA GLN A 290 4.87 8.32 -19.25
C GLN A 290 4.79 7.07 -20.13
N MET A 291 5.28 5.92 -19.65
CA MET A 291 5.17 4.65 -20.36
C MET A 291 3.71 4.23 -20.61
N VAL A 292 2.87 4.35 -19.57
CA VAL A 292 1.43 4.05 -19.66
C VAL A 292 0.75 4.98 -20.66
N HIS A 293 1.08 6.27 -20.65
CA HIS A 293 0.55 7.25 -21.60
C HIS A 293 0.98 6.94 -23.04
N ALA A 294 2.26 6.66 -23.27
CA ALA A 294 2.80 6.29 -24.59
C ALA A 294 2.11 5.03 -25.15
N CYS A 295 1.85 4.03 -24.30
CA CYS A 295 1.11 2.83 -24.68
C CYS A 295 -0.30 3.16 -25.16
N LYS A 296 -1.05 3.94 -24.37
CA LYS A 296 -2.43 4.34 -24.69
C LYS A 296 -2.48 5.14 -26.00
N GLN A 297 -1.51 6.05 -26.20
CA GLN A 297 -1.41 6.85 -27.42
C GLN A 297 -1.13 5.99 -28.65
N ARG A 298 -0.14 5.08 -28.59
CA ARG A 298 0.21 4.17 -29.70
C ARG A 298 -0.93 3.21 -30.02
N LEU A 299 -1.59 2.68 -29.00
CA LEU A 299 -2.75 1.81 -29.17
C LEU A 299 -3.91 2.54 -29.89
N GLY A 300 -4.19 3.78 -29.51
CA GLY A 300 -5.22 4.60 -30.16
C GLY A 300 -4.89 4.98 -31.59
N LYS A 301 -3.60 5.19 -31.93
CA LYS A 301 -3.15 5.44 -33.31
C LYS A 301 -3.26 4.19 -34.19
N ALA A 302 -2.85 3.03 -33.68
CA ALA A 302 -2.89 1.78 -34.44
C ALA A 302 -4.32 1.30 -34.71
N ASN A 303 -5.24 1.58 -33.80
CA ASN A 303 -6.65 1.25 -33.97
C ASN A 303 -7.52 2.35 -33.34
N PRO A 304 -8.18 3.20 -34.17
CA PRO A 304 -9.01 4.29 -33.69
C PRO A 304 -10.14 3.85 -32.74
N SER A 305 -10.63 2.61 -32.84
CA SER A 305 -11.63 2.07 -31.92
C SER A 305 -11.12 1.89 -30.48
N LEU A 306 -9.79 1.85 -30.30
CA LEU A 306 -9.13 1.70 -29.02
C LEU A 306 -8.77 3.05 -28.37
N ALA A 307 -8.81 4.15 -29.11
CA ALA A 307 -8.44 5.49 -28.63
C ALA A 307 -9.32 5.98 -27.47
N GLY A 308 -10.60 5.58 -27.45
CA GLY A 308 -11.57 5.94 -26.41
C GLY A 308 -11.71 4.94 -25.27
N VAL A 309 -10.89 3.87 -25.23
CA VAL A 309 -11.02 2.84 -24.19
C VAL A 309 -10.55 3.37 -22.85
N ARG A 310 -11.46 3.37 -21.87
CA ARG A 310 -11.12 3.72 -20.48
C ARG A 310 -10.34 2.58 -19.84
N ASP A 311 -9.19 2.91 -19.27
CA ASP A 311 -8.35 1.99 -18.48
C ASP A 311 -8.13 0.62 -19.16
N PRO A 312 -7.55 0.62 -20.38
CA PRO A 312 -7.29 -0.61 -21.12
C PRO A 312 -6.36 -1.52 -20.34
N PHE A 313 -6.65 -2.82 -20.38
CA PHE A 313 -5.78 -3.84 -19.83
C PHE A 313 -4.44 -3.88 -20.54
N PHE A 314 -3.36 -3.82 -19.78
CA PHE A 314 -2.04 -4.32 -20.18
C PHE A 314 -1.17 -4.56 -18.95
N CYS A 315 -0.18 -5.44 -19.09
CA CYS A 315 0.79 -5.75 -18.04
C CYS A 315 2.21 -5.60 -18.55
N ILE A 316 3.07 -4.91 -17.79
CA ILE A 316 4.48 -4.69 -18.11
C ILE A 316 5.32 -5.08 -16.89
N ASN A 317 6.41 -5.82 -17.12
CA ASN A 317 7.46 -6.04 -16.13
C ASN A 317 8.81 -5.63 -16.72
N ILE A 318 9.43 -4.63 -16.11
CA ILE A 318 10.73 -4.08 -16.49
C ILE A 318 11.78 -4.77 -15.64
N ILE A 319 12.73 -5.43 -16.28
CA ILE A 319 13.87 -6.09 -15.63
C ILE A 319 15.06 -5.16 -15.77
N CYS A 320 15.62 -4.77 -14.64
CA CYS A 320 16.63 -3.71 -14.58
C CYS A 320 18.01 -4.28 -14.25
N PRO A 321 19.10 -3.69 -14.80
CA PRO A 321 20.44 -3.94 -14.30
C PRO A 321 20.56 -3.59 -12.80
N PRO A 322 21.37 -4.33 -12.02
CA PRO A 322 21.62 -3.98 -10.63
C PRO A 322 22.12 -2.54 -10.48
N GLY A 323 21.50 -1.77 -9.58
CA GLY A 323 21.88 -0.38 -9.30
C GLY A 323 21.33 0.66 -10.27
N SER A 324 20.62 0.28 -11.34
CA SER A 324 20.10 1.23 -12.34
C SER A 324 18.85 2.00 -11.89
N TYR A 325 18.33 1.72 -10.70
CA TYR A 325 17.22 2.44 -10.10
C TYR A 325 17.26 2.37 -8.57
N ASP A 326 16.65 3.34 -7.92
CA ASP A 326 16.46 3.42 -6.47
C ASP A 326 14.99 3.13 -6.10
N PRO A 327 14.71 2.04 -5.36
CA PRO A 327 13.37 1.75 -4.82
C PRO A 327 13.06 2.51 -3.52
N ASN A 328 14.02 3.21 -2.91
CA ASN A 328 13.88 3.92 -1.65
C ASN A 328 13.31 5.34 -1.82
N ILE A 329 12.20 5.48 -2.55
CA ILE A 329 11.62 6.80 -2.85
C ILE A 329 10.55 7.17 -1.84
N GLU A 330 9.59 6.28 -1.61
CA GLU A 330 8.44 6.62 -0.80
C GLU A 330 7.93 5.43 0.03
N PRO A 331 7.25 5.69 1.17
CA PRO A 331 6.93 4.64 2.14
C PRO A 331 5.87 3.62 1.68
N THR A 332 5.00 3.93 0.72
CA THR A 332 3.99 2.99 0.19
C THR A 332 4.57 1.96 -0.80
N LYS A 333 5.85 2.13 -1.20
CA LYS A 333 6.61 1.34 -2.19
C LYS A 333 5.91 1.20 -3.55
N ASP A 334 5.25 2.26 -4.01
CA ASP A 334 4.49 2.32 -5.25
C ASP A 334 5.20 3.15 -6.34
N ASP A 335 6.44 3.60 -6.10
CA ASP A 335 7.25 4.36 -7.06
C ASP A 335 8.72 3.93 -7.00
N VAL A 336 9.45 4.18 -8.10
CA VAL A 336 10.89 3.94 -8.23
C VAL A 336 11.54 5.08 -9.00
N MET A 337 12.81 5.37 -8.70
CA MET A 337 13.58 6.37 -9.45
C MET A 337 14.63 5.69 -10.30
N PHE A 338 14.53 5.80 -11.62
CA PHE A 338 15.57 5.32 -12.54
C PHE A 338 16.77 6.29 -12.53
N GLU A 339 17.98 5.75 -12.63
CA GLU A 339 19.18 6.57 -12.81
C GLU A 339 19.13 7.33 -14.14
N ASP A 340 18.79 6.63 -15.23
CA ASP A 340 18.48 7.23 -16.53
C ASP A 340 17.13 6.74 -17.03
N SER A 341 16.10 7.57 -16.83
CA SER A 341 14.75 7.28 -17.31
C SER A 341 14.63 7.27 -18.83
N ASN A 342 15.52 7.95 -19.56
CA ASN A 342 15.42 8.07 -21.01
C ASN A 342 15.73 6.75 -21.70
N ILE A 343 16.66 5.96 -21.15
CA ILE A 343 16.97 4.63 -21.65
C ILE A 343 15.72 3.75 -21.59
N VAL A 344 15.07 3.70 -20.42
CA VAL A 344 13.84 2.90 -20.22
C VAL A 344 12.73 3.33 -21.18
N LEU A 345 12.55 4.63 -21.37
CA LEU A 345 11.54 5.16 -22.29
C LEU A 345 11.86 4.82 -23.75
N ARG A 346 13.13 4.93 -24.18
CA ARG A 346 13.56 4.56 -25.53
C ARG A 346 13.33 3.08 -25.81
N VAL A 347 13.75 2.20 -24.90
CA VAL A 347 13.53 0.75 -25.04
C VAL A 347 12.03 0.43 -25.10
N TRP A 348 11.22 1.16 -24.34
CA TRP A 348 9.77 1.05 -24.39
C TRP A 348 9.17 1.52 -25.72
N GLU A 349 9.64 2.65 -26.25
CA GLU A 349 9.23 3.17 -27.55
C GLU A 349 9.59 2.22 -28.69
N GLU A 350 10.78 1.63 -28.68
CA GLU A 350 11.21 0.60 -29.64
C GLU A 350 10.26 -0.61 -29.65
N LEU A 351 9.86 -1.09 -28.46
CA LEU A 351 8.89 -2.17 -28.35
C LEU A 351 7.53 -1.75 -28.93
N LEU A 352 7.04 -0.56 -28.58
CA LEU A 352 5.75 -0.08 -29.08
C LEU A 352 5.74 0.11 -30.59
N ASP A 353 6.80 0.66 -31.17
CA ASP A 353 6.91 0.89 -32.61
C ASP A 353 7.03 -0.45 -33.37
N SER A 354 7.63 -1.48 -32.76
CA SER A 354 7.67 -2.84 -33.34
C SER A 354 6.31 -3.55 -33.37
N LEU A 355 5.42 -3.25 -32.41
CA LEU A 355 4.10 -3.90 -32.28
C LEU A 355 2.97 -3.13 -32.95
N TYR A 356 3.03 -1.80 -32.88
CA TYR A 356 2.04 -0.87 -33.35
C TYR A 356 2.63 -0.03 -34.48
N THR A 357 3.20 -0.69 -35.49
CA THR A 357 3.55 -0.03 -36.76
C THR A 357 2.33 0.75 -37.23
N GLU A 358 2.55 2.01 -37.61
CA GLU A 358 1.48 2.84 -38.17
C GLU A 358 0.76 2.03 -39.23
N ALA A 359 -0.55 1.81 -39.01
CA ALA A 359 -1.38 1.33 -40.10
C ALA A 359 -1.23 2.41 -41.18
N VAL A 360 -0.43 2.13 -42.20
CA VAL A 360 -0.54 2.82 -43.48
C VAL A 360 -1.96 2.52 -43.90
N VAL A 361 -2.88 3.41 -43.54
CA VAL A 361 -4.24 3.37 -44.05
C VAL A 361 -4.07 3.71 -45.52
N ASN A 362 -3.81 2.70 -46.35
CA ASN A 362 -4.07 2.77 -47.77
C ASN A 362 -5.59 2.87 -47.90
N LEU A 363 -6.10 4.10 -47.82
CA LEU A 363 -7.33 4.47 -48.49
C LEU A 363 -6.97 4.66 -49.96
N ASP A 364 -6.66 3.56 -50.66
CA ASP A 364 -6.83 3.52 -52.11
C ASP A 364 -8.33 3.32 -52.34
N GLU A 365 -9.09 4.42 -52.26
CA GLU A 365 -10.34 4.49 -53.02
C GLU A 365 -9.95 4.87 -54.45
N PRO A 366 -10.40 4.12 -55.48
CA PRO A 366 -10.13 4.49 -56.85
C PRO A 366 -10.90 5.76 -57.20
N ASP A 367 -10.15 6.78 -57.64
CA ASP A 367 -10.69 7.94 -58.34
C ASP A 367 -11.51 7.48 -59.56
N ASP A 368 -12.82 7.74 -59.53
CA ASP A 368 -13.62 7.83 -60.74
C ASP A 368 -14.06 9.28 -60.97
N VAL A 369 -13.82 9.70 -62.20
CA VAL A 369 -13.69 11.05 -62.72
C VAL A 369 -15.03 11.53 -63.31
N VAL A 370 -15.46 12.72 -62.87
CA VAL A 370 -16.18 13.79 -63.62
C VAL A 370 -17.66 13.60 -63.96
N ASP A 371 -18.51 14.54 -63.49
CA ASP A 371 -19.14 15.49 -64.42
C ASP A 371 -19.54 16.85 -63.80
N GLN A 372 -19.57 17.84 -64.69
CA GLN A 372 -19.47 19.29 -64.53
C GLN A 372 -20.82 19.97 -64.20
N ASN A 373 -20.82 21.07 -63.43
CA ASN A 373 -20.92 22.44 -63.98
C ASN A 373 -21.05 23.53 -62.89
N PRO A 374 -20.69 24.79 -63.22
CA PRO A 374 -20.35 25.84 -62.27
C PRO A 374 -21.50 26.81 -62.01
N ASN A 375 -21.44 27.53 -60.87
CA ASN A 375 -21.82 28.93 -60.85
C ASN A 375 -21.15 29.72 -59.73
N GLU A 376 -20.67 30.88 -60.15
CA GLU A 376 -19.96 31.99 -59.52
C GLU A 376 -20.48 32.44 -58.14
N ALA A 377 -19.56 32.90 -57.27
CA ALA A 377 -19.49 34.30 -56.81
C ALA A 377 -18.35 34.54 -55.80
N ILE A 378 -17.26 35.15 -56.28
CA ILE A 378 -16.58 36.36 -55.76
C ILE A 378 -16.87 36.75 -54.29
N PHE A 379 -15.85 36.77 -53.40
CA PHE A 379 -15.35 38.00 -52.73
C PHE A 379 -14.09 37.79 -51.87
N GLU A 380 -13.07 38.54 -52.27
CA GLU A 380 -11.96 39.21 -51.57
C GLU A 380 -11.29 38.68 -50.28
N SER A 381 -9.97 38.63 -50.44
CA SER A 381 -8.88 38.70 -49.48
C SER A 381 -8.90 39.94 -48.56
N HIS A 382 -8.49 39.74 -47.30
CA HIS A 382 -7.66 40.73 -46.61
C HIS A 382 -6.57 40.06 -45.75
N ASN A 383 -5.32 40.32 -46.15
CA ASN A 383 -4.15 40.27 -45.30
C ASN A 383 -4.24 41.36 -44.22
N THR A 384 -3.72 41.07 -43.02
CA THR A 384 -2.78 41.96 -42.33
C THR A 384 -2.02 41.19 -41.26
N SER A 385 -0.77 41.60 -41.13
CA SER A 385 0.37 40.99 -40.48
C SER A 385 0.63 41.52 -39.07
N ASP A 386 1.43 40.72 -38.33
CA ASP A 386 2.43 41.10 -37.31
C ASP A 386 1.96 41.68 -35.95
N GLN A 387 2.31 41.04 -34.83
CA GLN A 387 3.61 41.22 -34.13
C GLN A 387 3.73 40.36 -32.85
N ASN A 388 4.99 39.96 -32.61
CA ASN A 388 5.63 39.38 -31.42
C ASN A 388 5.18 39.89 -30.04
N GLU A 389 5.17 39.00 -29.03
CA GLU A 389 5.84 39.30 -27.74
C GLU A 389 6.18 38.04 -26.90
N ALA A 390 7.48 37.96 -26.57
CA ALA A 390 8.19 37.41 -25.40
C ALA A 390 7.61 36.27 -24.54
N SER A 391 8.43 35.22 -24.51
CA SER A 391 8.61 34.14 -23.53
C SER A 391 8.71 34.58 -22.05
N VAL A 392 7.94 33.92 -21.19
CA VAL A 392 8.12 33.90 -19.73
C VAL A 392 8.36 32.45 -19.30
N PRO A 393 9.40 32.12 -18.50
CA PRO A 393 9.61 30.74 -18.06
C PRO A 393 8.60 30.36 -16.97
N ALA A 394 7.95 29.21 -17.13
CA ALA A 394 7.03 28.65 -16.15
C ALA A 394 7.77 28.36 -14.82
N PRO A 395 7.20 28.69 -13.65
CA PRO A 395 7.82 28.40 -12.37
C PRO A 395 7.76 26.89 -12.11
N GLN A 396 8.89 26.31 -11.69
CA GLN A 396 8.93 24.92 -11.20
C GLN A 396 8.01 24.74 -9.99
N PRO A 397 7.30 23.60 -9.86
CA PRO A 397 6.43 23.37 -8.73
C PRO A 397 7.25 23.16 -7.46
N ARG A 398 7.08 24.08 -6.50
CA ARG A 398 7.50 23.88 -5.11
C ARG A 398 6.65 22.76 -4.51
N TRP A 399 7.28 21.63 -4.22
CA TRP A 399 6.71 20.54 -3.45
C TRP A 399 6.13 21.05 -2.13
N ARG A 400 4.80 21.03 -2.00
CA ARG A 400 4.12 21.10 -0.71
C ARG A 400 3.42 19.77 -0.50
N HIS A 401 3.91 18.99 0.46
CA HIS A 401 3.14 17.91 1.05
C HIS A 401 1.86 18.52 1.67
N SER A 402 0.69 18.06 1.25
CA SER A 402 -0.50 18.25 2.08
C SER A 402 -0.33 17.38 3.33
N MET A 403 -0.60 17.97 4.49
CA MET A 403 -0.53 17.33 5.81
C MET A 403 -1.59 16.23 6.00
N TYR A 404 -2.48 16.07 5.01
CA TYR A 404 -3.52 15.07 4.92
C TYR A 404 -3.21 14.28 3.65
N GLY A 405 -2.70 13.05 3.80
CA GLY A 405 -2.30 12.15 2.71
C GLY A 405 -3.48 11.69 1.83
N ILE A 406 -4.12 12.66 1.19
CA ILE A 406 -5.07 12.51 0.10
C ILE A 406 -4.19 12.37 -1.14
N ASP A 407 -4.22 11.19 -1.76
CA ASP A 407 -3.56 10.94 -3.04
C ASP A 407 -4.29 11.72 -4.15
N GLU A 408 -3.62 12.04 -5.26
CA GLU A 408 -4.31 12.63 -6.44
C GLU A 408 -5.44 11.70 -6.96
N GLU A 409 -5.38 10.40 -6.63
CA GLU A 409 -6.45 9.42 -6.90
C GLU A 409 -7.79 9.76 -6.21
N ASP A 410 -7.76 10.46 -5.08
CA ASP A 410 -8.95 10.91 -4.36
C ASP A 410 -9.54 12.21 -4.94
N LEU A 411 -8.74 13.04 -5.60
CA LEU A 411 -9.18 14.32 -6.19
C LEU A 411 -9.85 14.15 -7.55
N GLU A 412 -9.40 13.20 -8.37
CA GLU A 412 -10.02 12.92 -9.68
C GLU A 412 -11.40 12.26 -9.56
N PHE A 413 -11.71 11.59 -8.46
CA PHE A 413 -13.02 10.94 -8.24
C PHE A 413 -14.10 11.88 -7.67
N LEU A 414 -13.73 13.07 -7.19
CA LEU A 414 -14.66 14.06 -6.65
C LEU A 414 -15.18 15.05 -7.72
N GLN A 415 -14.72 14.95 -8.96
CA GLN A 415 -15.14 15.83 -10.06
C GLN A 415 -16.29 15.26 -10.92
N ASP A 416 -16.73 14.02 -10.70
CA ASP A 416 -17.88 13.43 -11.40
C ASP A 416 -19.19 13.63 -10.60
N ASP A 417 -19.80 14.81 -10.74
CA ASP A 417 -21.20 15.03 -10.38
C ASP A 417 -22.11 14.29 -11.40
N ARG A 418 -22.38 13.00 -11.16
CA ARG A 418 -23.52 12.31 -11.80
C ARG A 418 -24.28 11.44 -10.80
N THR A 419 -25.54 11.81 -10.61
CA THR A 419 -26.56 10.99 -9.95
C THR A 419 -26.76 9.67 -10.73
N PRO A 420 -26.77 8.50 -10.07
CA PRO A 420 -27.07 7.25 -10.75
C PRO A 420 -28.53 7.22 -11.22
N ILE A 421 -28.74 6.77 -12.46
CA ILE A 421 -30.07 6.49 -13.01
C ILE A 421 -30.58 5.22 -12.32
N ILE A 422 -31.66 5.36 -11.55
CA ILE A 422 -32.32 4.24 -10.86
C ILE A 422 -33.39 3.68 -11.80
N ASP A 423 -33.34 2.37 -12.04
CA ASP A 423 -34.39 1.64 -12.78
C ASP A 423 -35.74 1.77 -12.04
N GLU A 424 -36.80 2.13 -12.75
CA GLU A 424 -38.13 2.45 -12.18
C GLU A 424 -38.77 1.29 -11.40
N GLU A 425 -38.23 0.07 -11.52
CA GLU A 425 -38.69 -1.11 -10.79
C GLU A 425 -38.03 -1.28 -9.40
N GLU A 426 -36.80 -0.79 -9.22
CA GLU A 426 -36.09 -0.77 -7.92
C GLU A 426 -36.57 0.36 -7.00
N GLY A 427 -37.02 1.49 -7.59
CA GLY A 427 -37.61 2.61 -6.85
C GLY A 427 -38.92 2.26 -6.14
N ARG A 428 -39.68 1.30 -6.69
CA ARG A 428 -40.96 0.86 -6.09
C ARG A 428 -40.75 -0.07 -4.89
N HIS A 429 -39.71 -0.91 -4.90
CA HIS A 429 -39.40 -1.80 -3.78
C HIS A 429 -38.67 -1.11 -2.61
N ALA A 430 -37.96 0.00 -2.86
CA ALA A 430 -37.35 0.81 -1.81
C ALA A 430 -38.38 1.62 -0.98
N ALA A 431 -39.58 1.87 -1.52
CA ALA A 431 -40.65 2.60 -0.84
C ALA A 431 -41.43 1.73 0.17
N GLU A 432 -41.38 0.40 0.06
CA GLU A 432 -42.14 -0.53 0.93
C GLU A 432 -41.37 -1.00 2.18
N VAL A 433 -40.09 -0.62 2.32
CA VAL A 433 -39.29 -0.90 3.54
C VAL A 433 -38.79 0.40 4.15
N SER A 434 -39.71 1.28 4.53
CA SER A 434 -39.40 2.45 5.35
C SER A 434 -39.75 2.16 6.82
N ASN A 435 -38.72 2.20 7.66
CA ASN A 435 -38.81 1.92 9.10
C ASN A 435 -39.55 3.11 9.79
N PRO A 436 -40.56 2.88 10.66
CA PRO A 436 -41.54 3.92 11.03
C PRO A 436 -41.06 5.00 12.04
N TRP A 437 -39.75 5.11 12.30
CA TRP A 437 -39.21 6.02 13.32
C TRP A 437 -38.60 7.32 12.79
N THR A 438 -38.66 7.57 11.48
CA THR A 438 -37.97 8.72 10.85
C THR A 438 -38.89 9.90 10.51
N ILE A 439 -40.22 9.75 10.59
CA ILE A 439 -41.20 10.77 10.18
C ILE A 439 -41.98 11.31 11.40
N THR A 440 -41.29 11.64 12.48
CA THR A 440 -41.93 12.42 13.59
C THR A 440 -40.92 13.27 14.36
N ARG A 441 -40.14 14.10 13.66
CA ARG A 441 -39.40 15.19 14.33
C ARG A 441 -39.21 16.46 13.51
N MET A 442 -40.14 16.75 12.62
CA MET A 442 -40.34 18.08 12.07
C MET A 442 -41.82 18.40 12.22
N ASN A 443 -42.13 19.58 12.75
CA ASN A 443 -43.48 20.08 13.11
C ASN A 443 -43.94 19.79 14.54
N ALA A 444 -43.27 20.38 15.52
CA ALA A 444 -43.92 20.70 16.80
C ALA A 444 -43.54 22.14 17.20
N ALA A 445 -44.53 23.03 17.16
CA ALA A 445 -44.41 24.42 17.56
C ALA A 445 -44.39 24.55 19.10
N ILE A 446 -43.49 25.40 19.60
CA ILE A 446 -43.32 25.69 21.03
C ILE A 446 -44.42 26.67 21.47
N LYS A 447 -45.13 26.33 22.56
CA LYS A 447 -45.89 27.30 23.38
C LYS A 447 -45.62 27.05 24.87
N PRO A 448 -45.40 28.10 25.70
CA PRO A 448 -45.04 27.93 27.10
C PRO A 448 -46.22 28.18 28.05
N ARG A 449 -46.31 27.42 29.17
CA ARG A 449 -46.57 27.94 30.53
C ARG A 449 -46.64 26.84 31.61
N ALA A 450 -46.13 27.20 32.79
CA ALA A 450 -46.15 26.50 34.09
C ALA A 450 -47.51 26.67 34.82
N PRO A 451 -47.64 26.36 36.14
CA PRO A 451 -47.39 25.11 36.90
C PRO A 451 -48.65 24.66 37.69
N ALA A 452 -48.66 23.46 38.30
CA ALA A 452 -49.21 23.20 39.66
C ALA A 452 -49.48 21.71 39.97
N ASN A 453 -49.04 21.34 41.19
CA ASN A 453 -49.67 20.52 42.23
C ASN A 453 -49.94 19.00 42.09
N ASN A 454 -49.28 18.31 43.04
CA ASN A 454 -49.74 17.28 43.98
C ASN A 454 -50.19 15.89 43.48
N VAL A 455 -49.53 14.90 44.09
CA VAL A 455 -50.02 13.71 44.85
C VAL A 455 -49.08 12.52 44.51
N GLN A 456 -48.05 12.23 45.31
CA GLN A 456 -47.99 11.37 46.51
C GLN A 456 -47.80 9.86 46.19
N LEU A 457 -46.76 9.26 46.79
CA LEU A 457 -46.64 7.90 47.40
C LEU A 457 -45.12 7.57 47.57
N LEU A 458 -44.55 7.81 48.77
CA LEU A 458 -44.20 6.84 49.84
C LEU A 458 -43.05 5.86 49.47
N SER A 459 -41.79 6.12 49.86
CA SER A 459 -41.08 5.88 51.17
C SER A 459 -40.42 4.49 51.28
N PRO A 460 -39.21 4.39 51.90
CA PRO A 460 -39.06 4.16 53.37
C PRO A 460 -37.97 5.08 54.02
N VAL A 461 -38.12 5.70 55.21
CA VAL A 461 -38.00 5.20 56.63
C VAL A 461 -36.64 4.53 56.88
N LYS A 462 -35.74 4.82 57.85
CA LYS A 462 -35.56 5.60 59.11
C LYS A 462 -34.00 5.77 59.25
N SER A 463 -33.35 6.65 60.01
CA SER A 463 -33.49 7.03 61.42
C SER A 463 -32.59 8.24 61.74
N THR A 464 -33.05 9.01 62.71
CA THR A 464 -32.49 10.22 63.34
C THR A 464 -31.35 9.98 64.33
N GLY A 465 -30.52 11.01 64.56
CA GLY A 465 -29.67 11.15 65.74
C GLY A 465 -29.02 12.53 65.83
N ASN A 466 -29.64 13.45 66.57
CA ASN A 466 -29.16 14.78 66.96
C ASN A 466 -28.03 14.71 67.99
N VAL A 467 -27.06 15.65 67.94
CA VAL A 467 -26.51 16.38 69.12
C VAL A 467 -25.99 17.77 68.67
N ASP A 468 -26.50 18.83 69.31
CA ASP A 468 -26.03 20.22 69.24
C ASP A 468 -24.90 20.50 70.25
N SER A 469 -23.96 21.40 69.93
CA SER A 469 -23.33 22.33 70.91
C SER A 469 -22.46 23.43 70.27
N SER A 470 -22.99 24.66 70.38
CA SER A 470 -22.38 25.96 70.72
C SER A 470 -21.02 26.47 70.16
N SER A 471 -21.13 27.70 69.62
CA SER A 471 -20.29 28.92 69.79
C SER A 471 -19.10 29.23 68.83
N SER A 472 -19.29 30.36 68.13
CA SER A 472 -18.54 31.11 67.10
C SER A 472 -17.21 31.77 67.57
N PRO A 473 -16.48 32.64 66.80
CA PRO A 473 -16.71 33.19 65.44
C PRO A 473 -15.44 33.38 64.54
N SER A 474 -15.63 33.79 63.27
CA SER A 474 -15.03 35.02 62.68
C SER A 474 -15.32 35.16 61.18
N ARG A 475 -15.64 36.39 60.75
CA ARG A 475 -15.95 36.78 59.36
C ARG A 475 -15.11 38.03 58.99
N VAL A 476 -14.68 38.07 57.72
CA VAL A 476 -14.27 39.20 56.82
C VAL A 476 -13.01 40.02 57.18
N PRO A 477 -12.36 40.79 56.23
CA PRO A 477 -12.81 41.17 54.87
C PRO A 477 -11.79 41.20 53.68
N ALA A 478 -12.38 41.22 52.47
CA ALA A 478 -12.13 42.06 51.29
C ALA A 478 -10.73 42.22 50.62
N THR A 479 -10.71 42.13 49.28
CA THR A 479 -9.88 42.96 48.38
C THR A 479 -10.45 42.97 46.93
N PRO A 480 -10.08 43.96 46.08
CA PRO A 480 -10.97 44.56 45.07
C PRO A 480 -10.57 44.36 43.60
N ASN A 481 -11.45 44.82 42.70
CA ASN A 481 -11.29 44.95 41.24
C ASN A 481 -10.11 45.84 40.81
N ARG A 482 -9.43 45.48 39.70
CA ARG A 482 -9.01 46.47 38.66
C ARG A 482 -8.67 45.85 37.28
N VAL A 483 -9.53 46.21 36.31
CA VAL A 483 -9.34 46.66 34.91
C VAL A 483 -8.21 46.11 34.01
N VAL A 484 -8.70 45.54 32.89
CA VAL A 484 -8.19 45.27 31.53
C VAL A 484 -7.00 46.11 31.01
N SER A 485 -6.08 45.43 30.32
CA SER A 485 -5.29 45.98 29.21
C SER A 485 -4.97 44.85 28.21
N ALA A 486 -5.21 45.11 26.93
CA ALA A 486 -5.00 44.18 25.82
C ALA A 486 -3.81 44.65 24.97
N GLU A 487 -2.94 43.74 24.54
CA GLU A 487 -2.11 43.82 23.31
C GLU A 487 -1.39 42.47 23.04
N PRO A 488 -0.83 42.21 21.83
CA PRO A 488 -1.11 40.98 21.10
C PRO A 488 0.03 39.95 21.09
N LEU A 489 -0.37 38.68 20.98
CA LEU A 489 0.50 37.53 20.77
C LEU A 489 1.00 37.51 19.31
N THR A 490 2.29 37.73 19.10
CA THR A 490 3.00 37.27 17.89
C THR A 490 3.99 36.17 18.28
N PRO A 491 3.91 34.96 17.68
CA PRO A 491 4.97 33.98 17.82
C PRO A 491 6.10 34.27 16.82
N GLN A 492 7.30 34.42 17.38
CA GLN A 492 8.58 34.38 16.66
C GLN A 492 8.72 33.06 15.89
N THR A 493 9.16 33.15 14.64
CA THR A 493 9.41 31.99 13.78
C THR A 493 10.77 31.39 14.12
N SER A 494 10.79 30.24 14.82
CA SER A 494 11.97 29.37 14.86
C SER A 494 11.82 28.26 13.82
N SER A 495 12.94 27.98 13.14
CA SER A 495 13.07 27.07 12.01
C SER A 495 12.66 25.64 12.35
N LYS A 496 11.54 25.18 11.78
CA LYS A 496 10.96 23.83 11.93
C LYS A 496 11.86 22.67 11.48
N ALA A 497 12.98 22.95 10.80
CA ALA A 497 13.92 21.91 10.37
C ALA A 497 14.69 21.29 11.56
N ASN A 498 15.07 22.08 12.57
CA ASN A 498 15.86 21.58 13.71
C ASN A 498 15.03 20.76 14.69
N THR A 499 13.72 21.03 14.81
CA THR A 499 12.85 20.31 15.75
C THR A 499 12.49 18.90 15.25
N VAL A 500 12.36 18.70 13.93
CA VAL A 500 12.12 17.36 13.37
C VAL A 500 13.39 16.51 13.43
N GLN A 501 14.55 17.12 13.16
CA GLN A 501 15.85 16.46 13.30
C GLN A 501 16.10 16.01 14.75
N SER A 502 15.83 16.87 15.75
CA SER A 502 16.08 16.51 17.16
C SER A 502 15.14 15.43 17.67
N LEU A 503 13.90 15.36 17.19
CA LEU A 503 12.95 14.30 17.58
C LEU A 503 13.34 12.94 16.99
N LEU A 504 13.86 12.92 15.76
CA LEU A 504 14.41 11.71 15.13
C LEU A 504 15.68 11.25 15.84
N ASP A 505 16.55 12.19 16.23
CA ASP A 505 17.76 11.88 16.98
C ASP A 505 17.42 11.36 18.40
N ASP A 506 16.43 11.94 19.08
CA ASP A 506 15.94 11.46 20.39
C ASP A 506 15.30 10.06 20.32
N GLU A 507 14.54 9.76 19.27
CA GLU A 507 13.93 8.44 19.05
C GLU A 507 14.99 7.39 18.70
N LEU A 508 15.97 7.76 17.87
CA LEU A 508 17.13 6.93 17.52
C LEU A 508 18.01 6.65 18.75
N GLU A 509 18.30 7.66 19.58
CA GLU A 509 19.07 7.49 20.81
C GLU A 509 18.35 6.59 21.83
N ARG A 510 17.02 6.73 21.97
CA ARG A 510 16.22 5.83 22.83
C ARG A 510 16.18 4.40 22.31
N SER A 511 16.17 4.20 20.99
CA SER A 511 16.26 2.86 20.39
C SER A 511 17.65 2.23 20.60
N ILE A 512 18.72 3.03 20.49
CA ILE A 512 20.11 2.57 20.72
C ILE A 512 20.34 2.20 22.19
N GLN A 513 19.82 2.99 23.14
CA GLN A 513 19.99 2.75 24.59
C GLN A 513 19.26 1.50 25.11
N ARG A 514 18.30 0.93 24.36
CA ARG A 514 17.57 -0.29 24.74
C ARG A 514 18.20 -1.58 24.20
N LEU A 515 19.33 -1.49 23.49
CA LEU A 515 20.03 -2.67 22.98
C LEU A 515 20.87 -3.32 24.10
N PRO A 516 20.88 -4.66 24.23
CA PRO A 516 21.84 -5.34 25.08
C PRO A 516 23.27 -5.10 24.55
N PRO A 517 24.29 -4.95 25.43
CA PRO A 517 25.66 -4.81 24.98
C PRO A 517 26.09 -6.05 24.19
N PRO A 518 26.96 -5.90 23.18
CA PRO A 518 27.49 -7.04 22.44
C PRO A 518 28.16 -8.00 23.42
N SER A 519 27.67 -9.24 23.45
CA SER A 519 28.29 -10.30 24.24
C SER A 519 29.73 -10.49 23.77
N SER A 520 30.68 -10.25 24.66
CA SER A 520 32.08 -10.61 24.48
C SER A 520 32.20 -12.13 24.43
N VAL A 521 32.14 -12.73 23.23
CA VAL A 521 32.52 -14.12 23.03
C VAL A 521 34.04 -14.21 22.97
N ALA A 522 34.66 -14.19 24.13
CA ALA A 522 35.99 -14.74 24.35
C ALA A 522 35.80 -15.97 25.25
N GLY A 523 35.74 -17.15 24.64
CA GLY A 523 35.46 -18.41 25.35
C GLY A 523 35.77 -19.64 24.49
N SER A 524 37.06 -19.99 24.47
CA SER A 524 37.63 -21.34 24.31
C SER A 524 37.00 -22.30 23.29
N ILE A 525 37.49 -22.25 22.05
CA ILE A 525 37.45 -23.39 21.12
C ILE A 525 38.60 -24.33 21.50
N SER A 526 38.37 -25.22 22.46
CA SER A 526 39.19 -26.39 22.70
C SER A 526 38.43 -27.32 23.65
N ASP A 527 37.52 -28.13 23.12
CA ASP A 527 37.06 -29.39 23.75
C ASP A 527 36.05 -30.21 22.91
N TRP A 528 35.88 -29.92 21.61
CA TRP A 528 34.87 -30.60 20.76
C TRP A 528 35.43 -31.30 19.51
N VAL A 529 36.73 -31.62 19.49
CA VAL A 529 37.38 -32.28 18.31
C VAL A 529 38.08 -33.61 18.65
N LEU A 530 37.92 -34.16 19.86
CA LEU A 530 38.69 -35.35 20.29
C LEU A 530 37.88 -36.62 20.55
N ASP A 531 36.75 -36.82 19.86
CA ASP A 531 35.96 -38.06 20.03
C ASP A 531 35.41 -38.71 18.74
N ARG A 532 36.04 -38.44 17.58
CA ARG A 532 35.59 -39.05 16.31
C ARG A 532 36.66 -39.54 15.34
N LEU A 533 37.84 -39.90 15.83
CA LEU A 533 38.84 -40.64 15.05
C LEU A 533 39.49 -41.75 15.89
N GLY A 534 38.70 -42.79 16.23
CA GLY A 534 39.20 -44.06 16.71
C GLY A 534 39.63 -44.92 15.52
N GLY A 535 40.92 -44.88 15.18
CA GLY A 535 41.54 -45.78 14.21
C GLY A 535 41.69 -47.20 14.76
N GLN A 536 41.36 -48.19 13.93
CA GLN A 536 41.75 -49.58 14.10
C GLN A 536 43.28 -49.70 14.05
N ALA A 537 43.86 -50.30 15.08
CA ALA A 537 45.25 -50.78 15.08
C ALA A 537 45.28 -52.25 14.64
N ILE A 538 46.24 -52.58 13.77
CA ILE A 538 46.70 -53.94 13.48
C ILE A 538 48.04 -54.08 14.21
N ASP A 539 48.06 -54.88 15.27
CA ASP A 539 48.99 -56.00 15.57
C ASP A 539 48.72 -56.53 16.99
#